data_AF-A0A0C9W7P8-F1
#
_entry.id   AF-A0A0C9W7P8-F1
#
_cell.length_a   1.000
_cell.length_b   1.000
_cell.length_c   1.000
_cell.angle_alpha   90.00
_cell.angle_beta   90.00
_cell.angle_gamma   90.00
#
_symmetry.space_group_name_H-M   'P 1'
#
loop_
_entity.id
_entity.type
_entity.pdbx_description
1 polymer ?
#
loop_
_entity_poly.entity_id
_entity_poly.type
_entity_poly.pdbx_seq_one_letter_code
_entity_poly.pdbx_strand_id
1 'polypeptide(L)'
;RSIPARFHQEQIIFETTGVRAGFSLPRQHAAKHYHEFIQLFGTPNGLCSSITESKHIKAVKEPWRRSSQFEALGQMLVTNQRLDKLAAARQHFASSGLL
;
A
#
# COMPACT_ATOMS: atom_id res chain seq x y z
N ARG A 1 -1.06 18.27 -25.59
CA ARG A 1 -1.29 18.08 -24.14
C ARG A 1 -1.37 16.59 -23.87
N SER A 2 -0.73 16.08 -22.82
CA SER A 2 -0.82 14.67 -22.46
C SER A 2 -2.27 14.31 -22.10
N ILE A 3 -2.70 13.08 -22.42
CA ILE A 3 -4.05 12.56 -22.13
C ILE A 3 -4.48 12.80 -20.66
N PRO A 4 -3.61 12.64 -19.64
CA PRO A 4 -3.95 12.90 -18.24
C PRO A 4 -4.30 14.37 -17.95
N ALA A 5 -3.62 15.32 -18.58
CA ALA A 5 -3.87 16.74 -18.34
C ALA A 5 -5.24 17.18 -18.87
N ARG A 6 -5.67 16.62 -20.00
CA ARG A 6 -7.01 16.87 -20.54
C ARG A 6 -8.08 16.26 -19.66
N PHE A 7 -7.88 15.01 -19.21
CA PHE A 7 -8.79 14.36 -18.27
C PHE A 7 -8.99 15.17 -16.98
N HIS A 8 -7.89 15.68 -16.38
CA HIS A 8 -7.99 16.49 -15.16
C HIS A 8 -8.70 17.83 -15.33
N GLN A 9 -8.69 18.42 -16.53
CA GLN A 9 -9.48 19.62 -16.83
C GLN A 9 -10.97 19.28 -16.99
N GLU A 10 -11.26 18.20 -17.71
CA GLU A 10 -12.64 17.86 -18.09
C GLU A 10 -13.43 17.18 -16.95
N GLN A 11 -12.76 16.51 -15.99
CA GLN A 11 -13.42 15.79 -14.90
C GLN A 11 -14.30 16.68 -13.99
N ILE A 12 -14.06 18.00 -13.95
CA ILE A 12 -14.86 18.98 -13.18
C ILE A 12 -16.33 18.97 -13.63
N ILE A 13 -16.63 18.59 -14.87
CA ILE A 13 -18.02 18.54 -15.35
C ILE A 13 -18.86 17.56 -14.52
N PHE A 14 -18.29 16.44 -14.10
CA PHE A 14 -19.00 15.43 -13.32
C PHE A 14 -19.29 15.88 -11.88
N GLU A 15 -18.46 16.76 -11.32
CA GLU A 15 -18.75 17.43 -10.05
C GLU A 15 -19.85 18.48 -10.24
N THR A 16 -19.74 19.26 -11.32
CA THR A 16 -20.68 20.33 -11.67
C THR A 16 -22.09 19.79 -11.95
N THR A 17 -22.21 18.65 -12.62
CA THR A 17 -23.50 17.99 -12.92
C THR A 17 -24.01 17.12 -11.77
N GLY A 18 -23.32 17.08 -10.63
CA GLY A 18 -23.72 16.29 -9.46
C GLY A 18 -23.60 14.77 -9.64
N VAL A 19 -22.97 14.31 -10.73
CA VAL A 19 -22.76 12.88 -11.00
C VAL A 19 -21.78 12.28 -9.98
N ARG A 20 -20.85 13.08 -9.46
CA ARG A 20 -19.86 12.63 -8.48
C ARG A 20 -19.43 13.75 -7.55
N ALA A 21 -19.23 13.44 -6.26
CA ALA A 21 -18.78 14.42 -5.27
C ALA A 21 -17.27 14.74 -5.29
N GLY A 22 -16.47 14.02 -6.08
CA GLY A 22 -15.02 14.23 -6.16
C GLY A 22 -14.24 13.14 -6.88
N PHE A 23 -13.04 13.48 -7.36
CA PHE A 23 -12.14 12.60 -8.13
C PHE A 23 -10.89 12.12 -7.37
N SER A 24 -10.96 12.01 -6.03
CA SER A 24 -9.91 11.41 -5.19
C SER A 24 -9.85 9.88 -5.29
N LEU A 25 -10.03 9.33 -6.50
CA LEU A 25 -9.99 7.90 -6.73
C LEU A 25 -8.55 7.37 -6.56
N PRO A 26 -8.33 6.37 -5.68
CA PRO A 26 -6.98 5.89 -5.36
C PRO A 26 -6.16 5.46 -6.58
N ARG A 27 -6.81 4.89 -7.61
CA ARG A 27 -6.15 4.43 -8.84
C ARG A 27 -5.88 5.55 -9.85
N GLN A 28 -6.69 6.59 -9.89
CA GLN A 28 -6.46 7.74 -10.79
C GLN A 28 -5.31 8.61 -10.30
N HIS A 29 -5.15 8.74 -8.98
CA HIS A 29 -4.00 9.45 -8.40
C HIS A 29 -2.68 8.74 -8.67
N ALA A 30 -2.65 7.42 -8.81
CA ALA A 30 -1.43 6.69 -9.14
C ALA A 30 -1.00 6.90 -10.60
N ALA A 31 -1.96 7.10 -11.52
CA ALA A 31 -1.70 7.18 -12.94
C ALA A 31 -0.76 8.32 -13.36
N LYS A 32 -0.80 9.47 -12.65
CA LYS A 32 0.12 10.59 -12.90
C LYS A 32 1.58 10.25 -12.55
N HIS A 33 1.81 9.23 -11.72
CA HIS A 33 3.14 8.79 -11.28
C HIS A 33 3.64 7.56 -12.03
N TYR A 34 2.85 6.96 -12.94
CA TYR A 34 3.24 5.72 -13.62
C TYR A 34 4.53 5.87 -14.43
N HIS A 35 4.72 6.99 -15.11
CA HIS A 35 5.94 7.20 -15.88
C HIS A 35 7.19 7.20 -14.98
N GLU A 36 7.17 7.97 -13.88
CA GLU A 36 8.24 7.96 -12.88
C GLU A 36 8.43 6.59 -12.24
N PHE A 37 7.35 5.90 -11.88
CA PHE A 37 7.44 4.59 -11.23
C PHE A 37 7.94 3.48 -12.16
N ILE A 38 7.61 3.54 -13.46
CA ILE A 38 8.20 2.64 -14.46
C ILE A 38 9.71 2.88 -14.56
N GLN A 39 10.14 4.14 -14.60
CA GLN A 39 11.57 4.47 -14.71
C GLN A 39 12.36 4.11 -13.46
N LEU A 40 11.81 4.39 -12.28
CA LEU A 40 12.52 4.19 -11.01
C LEU A 40 12.46 2.75 -10.50
N PHE A 41 11.37 2.03 -10.78
CA PHE A 41 11.10 0.74 -10.12
C PHE A 41 10.69 -0.37 -11.10
N GLY A 42 10.63 -0.11 -12.41
CA GLY A 42 10.34 -1.13 -13.42
C GLY A 42 8.93 -1.71 -13.35
N THR A 43 7.99 -1.04 -12.67
CA THR A 43 6.62 -1.53 -12.54
C THR A 43 5.59 -0.53 -13.07
N PRO A 44 4.73 -0.95 -14.02
CA PRO A 44 3.69 -0.08 -14.58
C PRO A 44 2.56 0.21 -13.58
N ASN A 45 2.35 -0.69 -12.61
CA ASN A 45 1.22 -0.67 -11.70
C ASN A 45 1.68 -0.97 -10.25
N GLY A 46 0.87 -0.62 -9.27
CA GLY A 46 1.00 -1.13 -7.89
C GLY A 46 1.85 -0.30 -6.93
N LEU A 47 2.65 0.64 -7.43
CA LEU A 47 3.30 1.64 -6.58
C LEU A 47 2.35 2.83 -6.41
N CYS A 48 1.69 2.90 -5.26
CA CYS A 48 1.14 4.15 -4.75
C CYS A 48 1.23 4.11 -3.22
N SER A 49 0.68 5.14 -2.54
CA SER A 49 0.63 5.15 -1.08
C SER A 49 -0.03 3.91 -0.48
N SER A 50 -0.83 3.15 -1.23
CA SER A 50 -1.40 1.88 -0.78
C SER A 50 -0.37 0.79 -0.51
N ILE A 51 0.81 0.79 -1.17
CA ILE A 51 1.81 -0.27 -0.98
C ILE A 51 2.51 -0.12 0.37
N THR A 52 2.90 1.10 0.71
CA THR A 52 3.49 1.43 2.01
C THR A 52 2.44 1.35 3.10
N GLU A 53 1.20 1.77 2.82
CA GLU A 53 0.08 1.62 3.75
C GLU A 53 -0.25 0.14 4.03
N SER A 54 -0.17 -0.75 3.03
CA SER A 54 -0.37 -2.18 3.22
C SER A 54 0.69 -2.78 4.15
N LYS A 55 1.96 -2.40 4.00
CA LYS A 55 3.03 -2.84 4.91
C LYS A 55 2.88 -2.21 6.29
N HIS A 56 2.47 -0.95 6.37
CA HIS A 56 2.19 -0.23 7.61
C HIS A 56 1.04 -0.86 8.40
N ILE A 57 -0.01 -1.37 7.73
CA ILE A 57 -1.07 -2.15 8.40
C ILE A 57 -0.47 -3.37 9.13
N LYS A 58 0.35 -4.16 8.44
CA LYS A 58 0.94 -5.39 9.01
C LYS A 58 2.01 -5.13 10.06
N ALA A 59 2.85 -4.12 9.87
CA ALA A 59 3.98 -3.84 10.75
C ALA A 59 3.63 -2.92 11.93
N VAL A 60 2.54 -2.14 11.84
CA VAL A 60 2.20 -1.12 12.83
C VAL A 60 0.75 -1.28 13.32
N LYS A 61 -0.25 -1.18 12.45
CA LYS A 61 -1.66 -1.15 12.90
C LYS A 61 -2.11 -2.45 13.56
N GLU A 62 -1.76 -3.61 12.99
CA GLU A 62 -2.09 -4.91 13.56
C GLU A 62 -1.32 -5.22 14.86
N PRO A 63 0.01 -4.99 14.96
CA PRO A 63 0.74 -5.10 16.22
C PRO A 63 0.24 -4.14 17.30
N TRP A 64 -0.08 -2.89 16.95
CA TRP A 64 -0.66 -1.93 17.89
C TRP A 64 -1.96 -2.46 18.50
N ARG A 65 -2.88 -2.95 17.67
CA ARG A 65 -4.15 -3.55 18.12
C ARG A 65 -3.97 -4.79 19.02
N ARG A 66 -2.86 -5.51 18.88
CA ARG A 66 -2.53 -6.70 19.68
C ARG A 66 -1.76 -6.40 20.96
N SER A 67 -1.15 -5.22 21.06
CA SER A 67 -0.38 -4.80 22.23
C SER A 67 -1.31 -4.42 23.39
N SER A 68 -0.78 -4.40 24.61
CA SER A 68 -1.50 -3.85 25.76
C SER A 68 -1.58 -2.31 25.77
N GLN A 69 -1.04 -1.64 24.74
CA GLN A 69 -0.91 -0.18 24.61
C GLN A 69 0.00 0.50 25.66
N PHE A 70 0.42 -0.20 26.71
CA PHE A 70 1.45 0.23 27.65
C PHE A 70 2.84 -0.20 27.17
N GLU A 71 3.77 0.73 26.97
CA GLU A 71 5.10 0.43 26.38
C GLU A 71 5.00 -0.38 25.07
N ALA A 72 4.01 -0.01 24.23
CA ALA A 72 3.59 -0.79 23.08
C ALA A 72 4.69 -1.00 22.02
N LEU A 73 5.61 -0.05 21.86
CA LEU A 73 6.64 -0.11 20.83
C LEU A 73 7.49 -1.38 20.96
N GLY A 74 7.95 -1.72 22.17
CA GLY A 74 8.72 -2.93 22.42
C GLY A 74 7.94 -4.19 22.08
N GLN A 75 6.66 -4.24 22.46
CA GLN A 75 5.77 -5.36 22.17
C GLN A 75 5.54 -5.52 20.65
N MET A 76 5.36 -4.42 19.94
CA MET A 76 5.16 -4.40 18.49
C MET A 76 6.42 -4.91 17.76
N LEU A 77 7.61 -4.48 18.18
CA LEU A 77 8.89 -4.94 17.63
C LEU A 77 9.09 -6.44 17.83
N VAL A 78 8.85 -6.95 19.05
CA VAL A 78 8.93 -8.39 19.34
C VAL A 78 7.92 -9.18 18.52
N THR A 79 6.70 -8.65 18.36
CA THR A 79 5.65 -9.27 17.54
C THR A 79 6.06 -9.38 16.07
N ASN A 80 6.58 -8.29 15.50
CA ASN A 80 7.07 -8.27 14.13
C ASN A 80 8.21 -9.28 13.95
N GLN A 81 9.20 -9.28 14.85
CA GLN A 81 10.30 -10.24 14.81
C GLN A 81 9.82 -11.69 14.85
N ARG A 82 8.83 -12.00 15.70
CA ARG A 82 8.27 -13.36 15.78
C ARG A 82 7.59 -13.77 14.48
N LEU A 83 6.79 -12.88 13.89
CA LEU A 83 6.10 -13.15 12.63
C LEU A 83 7.09 -13.37 11.47
N ASP A 84 8.14 -12.56 11.40
CA ASP A 84 9.18 -12.70 10.37
C ASP A 84 9.93 -14.03 10.51
N LYS A 85 10.28 -14.44 11.74
CA LYS A 85 10.90 -15.75 12.01
C LYS A 85 9.98 -16.92 11.61
N LEU A 86 8.69 -16.83 11.91
CA LEU A 86 7.72 -17.85 11.52
C LEU A 86 7.55 -17.94 10.00
N ALA A 87 7.54 -16.81 9.30
CA ALA A 87 7.48 -16.77 7.85
C ALA A 87 8.73 -17.41 7.21
N ALA A 88 9.92 -17.07 7.72
CA ALA A 88 11.19 -17.66 7.27
C ALA A 88 11.23 -19.18 7.54
N ALA A 89 10.84 -19.61 8.74
CA ALA A 89 10.77 -21.04 9.09
C ALA A 89 9.81 -21.80 8.17
N ARG A 90 8.63 -21.22 7.86
CA ARG A 90 7.67 -21.83 6.94
C ARG A 90 8.25 -22.00 5.54
N GLN A 91 8.97 -21.00 5.03
CA GLN A 91 9.65 -21.11 3.73
C GLN A 91 10.74 -22.18 3.75
N HIS A 92 11.54 -22.23 4.81
CA HIS A 92 12.59 -23.24 4.98
C HIS A 92 11.98 -24.65 4.96
N PHE A 93 10.98 -24.93 5.79
CA PHE A 93 10.34 -26.25 5.84
C PHE A 93 9.67 -26.64 4.52
N ALA A 94 9.02 -25.69 3.83
CA ALA A 94 8.46 -25.96 2.51
C ALA A 94 9.54 -26.32 1.48
N SER A 95 10.68 -25.63 1.49
CA SER A 95 11.80 -25.94 0.59
C SER A 95 12.48 -27.27 0.90
N SER A 96 12.39 -27.74 2.14
CA SER A 96 12.91 -29.03 2.60
C SER A 96 11.90 -30.19 2.46
N GLY A 97 10.69 -29.94 1.96
CA GLY A 97 9.64 -30.97 1.82
C GLY A 97 9.02 -31.43 3.15
N LEU A 98 9.11 -30.59 4.19
CA LEU A 98 8.60 -30.86 5.54
C LEU A 98 7.23 -30.21 5.83
N LEU A 99 6.57 -29.68 4.79
CA LEU A 99 5.31 -28.93 4.86
C LEU A 99 4.37 -29.28 3.70
#